data_AF-A6TSN1-F1
#
_entry.id   AF-A6TSN1-F1
#
_cell.length_a   1.000
_cell.length_b   1.000
_cell.length_c   1.000
_cell.angle_alpha   90.00
_cell.angle_beta   90.00
_cell.angle_gamma   90.00
#
_symmetry.space_group_name_H-M   'P 1'
#
loop_
_entity.id
_entity.type
_entity.pdbx_description
1 polymer ?
#
loop_
_entity_poly.entity_id
_entity_poly.type
_entity_poly.pdbx_seq_one_letter_code
_entity_poly.pdbx_strand_id
1 'polypeptide(L)'
;MLSAIFERRVKMEEGYKLHLEIPEKEYLNVYEDVNEKAASEILQQFLAYHQDDGRVEEIKIKHDRNNHTVNIHTHLNYLGNDHTAQVGIPNHLRYYESKREH
;
A
#
# COMPACT_ATOMS: atom_id res chain seq x y z
N MET A 1 -6.34 18.42 -4.27
CA MET A 1 -6.54 16.96 -4.23
C MET A 1 -5.90 16.29 -3.01
N LEU A 2 -4.58 15.98 -2.96
CA LEU A 2 -3.99 15.18 -1.87
C LEU A 2 -4.24 15.74 -0.46
N SER A 3 -4.24 17.07 -0.30
CA SER A 3 -4.53 17.76 0.95
C SER A 3 -5.99 17.68 1.41
N ALA A 4 -6.90 17.26 0.53
CA ALA A 4 -8.33 17.09 0.80
C ALA A 4 -8.74 15.62 0.97
N ILE A 5 -7.76 14.70 0.91
CA ILE A 5 -8.00 13.28 1.13
C ILE A 5 -8.08 13.03 2.64
N PHE A 6 -9.17 12.41 3.07
CA PHE A 6 -9.28 11.90 4.43
C PHE A 6 -8.70 10.49 4.48
N GLU A 7 -7.61 10.32 5.23
CA GLU A 7 -7.03 9.00 5.48
C GLU A 7 -7.59 8.39 6.77
N ARG A 8 -7.82 7.08 6.74
CA ARG A 8 -8.07 6.26 7.92
C ARG A 8 -7.26 4.98 7.80
N ARG A 9 -6.38 4.75 8.79
CA ARG A 9 -5.58 3.53 8.90
C ARG A 9 -6.10 2.69 10.06
N VAL A 10 -6.33 1.40 9.80
CA VAL A 10 -6.72 0.43 10.81
C VAL A 10 -5.64 -0.64 10.89
N LYS A 11 -4.98 -0.75 12.04
CA LYS A 11 -3.97 -1.80 12.26
C LYS A 11 -4.64 -3.17 12.27
N MET A 12 -4.08 -4.10 11.52
CA MET A 12 -4.49 -5.50 11.50
C MET A 12 -3.36 -6.39 12.01
N GLU A 13 -3.64 -7.70 12.14
CA GLU A 13 -2.61 -8.69 12.50
C GLU A 13 -1.50 -8.74 11.43
N GLU A 14 -1.85 -8.68 10.15
CA GLU A 14 -0.94 -8.63 9.01
C GLU A 14 -1.04 -7.27 8.30
N GLY A 15 -0.31 -6.27 8.80
CA GLY A 15 -0.23 -4.95 8.17
C GLY A 15 -1.35 -3.99 8.58
N TYR A 16 -1.79 -3.16 7.64
CA TYR A 16 -2.77 -2.09 7.87
C TYR A 16 -3.82 -2.06 6.77
N LYS A 17 -5.08 -1.78 7.13
CA LYS A 17 -6.10 -1.35 6.16
C LYS A 17 -6.01 0.16 5.99
N LEU A 18 -5.76 0.61 4.78
CA LEU A 18 -5.85 2.02 4.40
C LEU A 18 -7.19 2.28 3.72
N HIS A 19 -7.89 3.28 4.23
CA HIS A 19 -9.10 3.84 3.65
C HIS A 19 -8.81 5.29 3.28
N LEU A 20 -8.95 5.62 2.01
CA LEU A 20 -8.90 7.00 1.53
C LEU A 20 -10.29 7.41 1.08
N GLU A 21 -10.80 8.49 1.67
CA GLU A 21 -12.04 9.13 1.24
C GLU A 21 -11.69 10.45 0.55
N ILE A 22 -12.12 10.56 -0.70
CA ILE A 22 -11.81 11.70 -1.56
C ILE A 22 -13.13 12.35 -1.96
N PRO A 23 -13.29 13.67 -1.80
CA PRO A 23 -14.45 14.37 -2.34
C PRO A 23 -14.54 14.16 -3.86
N GLU A 24 -15.71 13.77 -4.37
CA GLU A 24 -15.96 13.51 -5.79
C GLU A 24 -15.49 14.66 -6.67
N LYS A 25 -15.76 15.89 -6.26
CA LYS A 25 -15.31 17.11 -6.96
C LYS A 25 -13.78 17.18 -7.12
N GLU A 26 -13.03 16.82 -6.07
CA GLU A 26 -11.57 16.84 -6.10
C GLU A 26 -11.01 15.71 -6.96
N TYR A 27 -11.67 14.55 -6.95
CA TYR A 27 -11.32 13.41 -7.78
C TYR A 27 -11.56 13.72 -9.27
N LEU A 28 -12.76 14.21 -9.60
CA LEU A 28 -13.17 14.53 -10.97
C LEU A 28 -12.45 15.73 -11.58
N ASN A 29 -11.79 16.56 -10.76
CA ASN A 29 -10.89 17.60 -11.24
C ASN A 29 -9.59 17.04 -11.85
N VAL A 30 -9.21 15.81 -11.51
CA VAL A 30 -7.95 15.18 -11.95
C VAL A 30 -8.20 13.97 -12.85
N TYR A 31 -9.23 13.17 -12.55
CA TYR A 31 -9.56 11.94 -13.23
C TYR A 31 -10.97 12.00 -13.82
N GLU A 32 -11.13 11.65 -15.09
CA GLU A 32 -12.44 11.74 -15.76
C GLU A 32 -13.46 10.69 -15.30
N ASP A 33 -12.99 9.55 -14.78
CA ASP A 33 -13.84 8.44 -14.37
C ASP A 33 -13.25 7.65 -13.18
N VAL A 34 -14.12 6.98 -12.43
CA VAL A 34 -13.76 6.21 -11.24
C VAL A 34 -13.37 4.78 -11.62
N ASN A 35 -12.07 4.55 -11.78
CA ASN A 35 -11.53 3.24 -12.15
C ASN A 35 -10.35 2.81 -11.26
N GLU A 36 -10.02 1.52 -11.29
CA GLU A 36 -8.95 0.93 -10.47
C GLU A 36 -7.56 1.49 -10.81
N LYS A 37 -7.33 1.88 -12.08
CA LYS A 37 -6.06 2.46 -12.51
C LYS A 37 -5.83 3.81 -11.82
N ALA A 38 -6.82 4.70 -11.88
CA ALA A 38 -6.80 5.98 -11.19
C ALA A 38 -6.67 5.80 -9.67
N ALA A 39 -7.35 4.80 -9.09
CA ALA A 39 -7.22 4.46 -7.67
C ALA A 39 -5.77 4.10 -7.29
N SER A 40 -5.12 3.26 -8.11
CA SER A 40 -3.73 2.85 -7.91
C SER A 40 -2.76 4.03 -8.01
N GLU A 41 -2.94 4.89 -9.01
CA GLU A 41 -2.12 6.10 -9.18
C GLU A 41 -2.24 7.05 -7.99
N ILE A 42 -3.47 7.28 -7.49
CA ILE A 42 -3.70 8.11 -6.30
C ILE A 42 -3.04 7.50 -5.07
N LEU A 43 -3.19 6.19 -4.86
CA LEU A 43 -2.55 5.50 -3.73
C LEU A 43 -1.04 5.64 -3.78
N GLN A 44 -0.42 5.43 -4.95
CA GLN A 44 1.02 5.58 -5.11
C GLN A 44 1.49 7.01 -4.84
N GLN A 45 0.80 8.01 -5.38
CA GLN A 45 1.11 9.42 -5.14
C GLN A 45 0.93 9.80 -3.67
N PHE A 46 -0.12 9.28 -3.02
CA PHE A 46 -0.39 9.51 -1.61
C PHE A 46 0.72 8.93 -0.73
N LEU A 47 1.10 7.67 -0.94
CA LEU A 47 2.19 7.03 -0.20
C LEU A 47 3.52 7.74 -0.44
N ALA A 48 3.84 8.09 -1.69
CA ALA A 48 5.05 8.85 -2.02
C ALA A 48 5.09 10.22 -1.34
N TYR A 49 3.95 10.94 -1.30
CA TYR A 49 3.82 12.21 -0.60
C TYR A 49 4.05 12.09 0.91
N HIS A 50 3.60 10.98 1.51
CA HIS A 50 3.80 10.65 2.91
C HIS A 50 5.15 9.95 3.20
N GLN A 51 6.00 9.75 2.20
CA GLN A 51 7.26 8.99 2.29
C GLN A 51 7.06 7.59 2.92
N ASP A 52 5.96 6.93 2.55
CA ASP A 52 5.51 5.67 3.11
C ASP A 52 5.92 4.51 2.19
N ASP A 53 6.75 3.58 2.70
CA ASP A 53 7.21 2.38 1.98
C ASP A 53 6.17 1.23 1.95
N GLY A 54 4.93 1.50 2.36
CA GLY A 54 3.84 0.53 2.33
C GLY A 54 3.55 0.03 0.93
N ARG A 55 3.47 -1.29 0.75
CA ARG A 55 3.01 -1.91 -0.49
C ARG A 55 1.50 -2.07 -0.46
N VAL A 56 0.84 -1.55 -1.50
CA VAL A 56 -0.61 -1.69 -1.69
C VAL A 56 -0.95 -3.07 -2.24
N GLU A 57 -1.85 -3.75 -1.56
CA GLU A 57 -2.45 -5.01 -1.97
C GLU A 57 -3.98 -4.87 -1.97
N GLU A 58 -4.65 -5.62 -2.85
CA GLU A 58 -6.12 -5.66 -2.96
C GLU A 58 -6.79 -4.27 -3.04
N ILE A 59 -6.48 -3.50 -4.08
CA ILE A 59 -7.08 -2.18 -4.31
C ILE A 59 -8.57 -2.36 -4.65
N LYS A 60 -9.45 -1.68 -3.91
CA LYS A 60 -10.88 -1.63 -4.17
C LYS A 60 -11.33 -0.18 -4.19
N ILE A 61 -11.97 0.23 -5.27
CA ILE A 61 -12.54 1.57 -5.41
C ILE A 61 -14.06 1.50 -5.40
N LYS A 62 -14.70 2.43 -4.70
CA LYS A 62 -16.15 2.58 -4.63
C LYS A 62 -16.51 4.04 -4.83
N HIS A 63 -17.38 4.30 -5.81
CA HIS A 63 -18.00 5.60 -6.01
C HIS A 63 -19.30 5.69 -5.21
N ASP A 64 -19.33 6.54 -4.20
CA ASP A 64 -20.55 6.84 -3.44
C ASP A 64 -21.18 8.13 -3.95
N ARG A 65 -22.08 7.99 -4.93
CA ARG A 65 -22.79 9.12 -5.56
C ARG A 65 -23.74 9.85 -4.61
N ASN A 66 -24.18 9.21 -3.54
CA ASN A 66 -25.09 9.83 -2.56
C ASN A 66 -24.32 10.79 -1.65
N ASN A 67 -23.14 10.38 -1.19
CA ASN A 67 -22.28 11.21 -0.36
C ASN A 67 -21.29 12.07 -1.15
N HIS A 68 -21.32 12.01 -2.50
CA HIS A 68 -20.37 12.69 -3.38
C HIS A 68 -18.91 12.41 -2.99
N THR A 69 -18.59 11.14 -2.74
CA THR A 69 -17.24 10.71 -2.36
C THR A 69 -16.77 9.50 -3.16
N VAL A 70 -15.46 9.45 -3.41
CA VAL A 70 -14.77 8.30 -3.96
C VAL A 70 -13.96 7.68 -2.83
N ASN A 71 -14.29 6.43 -2.51
CA ASN A 71 -13.69 5.67 -1.43
C ASN A 71 -12.73 4.64 -2.02
N ILE A 72 -11.48 4.68 -1.59
CA ILE A 72 -10.44 3.74 -1.99
C ILE A 72 -10.03 2.94 -0.76
N HIS A 73 -10.06 1.62 -0.87
CA HIS A 73 -9.67 0.69 0.16
C HIS A 73 -8.51 -0.15 -0.34
N THR A 74 -7.48 -0.32 0.49
CA THR A 74 -6.35 -1.21 0.17
C THR A 74 -5.76 -1.77 1.46
N HIS A 75 -5.15 -2.95 1.35
CA HIS A 75 -4.24 -3.45 2.37
C HIS A 75 -2.86 -2.86 2.13
N LEU A 76 -2.32 -2.19 3.14
CA LEU A 76 -0.93 -1.81 3.21
C LEU A 76 -0.15 -2.88 3.95
N ASN A 77 0.75 -3.52 3.23
CA ASN A 77 1.75 -4.38 3.80
C ASN A 77 3.08 -3.64 3.85
N TYR A 78 3.61 -3.43 5.04
CA TYR A 78 4.95 -2.90 5.21
C TYR A 78 5.86 -4.11 5.24
N LEU A 79 6.81 -4.20 4.32
CA LEU A 79 7.92 -5.14 4.44
C LEU A 79 8.83 -4.70 5.59
N GLY A 80 8.31 -4.78 6.81
CA GLY A 80 9.05 -4.59 8.03
C GLY A 80 9.86 -5.85 8.27
N ASN A 81 11.07 -5.90 7.71
CA ASN A 81 12.03 -6.95 8.01
C ASN A 81 11.41 -8.36 7.92
N ASP A 82 10.66 -8.61 6.85
CA ASP A 82 10.37 -9.98 6.46
C ASP A 82 11.77 -10.58 6.21
N HIS A 83 12.28 -11.31 7.20
CA HIS A 83 13.04 -12.51 6.91
C HIS A 83 12.09 -13.30 6.01
N THR A 84 12.11 -12.98 4.71
CA THR A 84 11.83 -13.96 3.66
C THR A 84 12.54 -15.18 4.17
N ALA A 85 11.77 -16.15 4.66
CA ALA A 85 12.32 -17.35 5.26
C ALA A 85 13.36 -17.80 4.25
N GLN A 86 14.64 -17.68 4.63
CA GLN A 86 15.77 -17.83 3.74
C GLN A 86 15.44 -19.03 2.88
N VAL A 87 15.22 -18.81 1.58
CA VAL A 87 14.93 -19.87 0.62
C VAL A 87 15.98 -20.91 0.93
N GLY A 88 15.55 -22.04 1.53
CA GLY A 88 16.45 -22.89 2.32
C GLY A 88 17.69 -23.14 1.51
N ILE A 89 18.81 -22.51 1.90
CA ILE A 89 20.04 -22.58 1.13
C ILE A 89 20.34 -24.06 1.01
N PRO A 90 20.36 -24.64 -0.20
CA PRO A 90 20.52 -26.07 -0.33
C PRO A 90 21.82 -26.47 0.35
N ASN A 91 21.78 -27.59 1.07
CA ASN A 91 22.75 -28.00 2.09
C ASN A 91 24.24 -28.01 1.62
N HIS A 92 24.50 -27.90 0.32
CA HIS A 92 25.84 -27.84 -0.26
C HIS A 92 26.53 -26.47 -0.16
N LEU A 93 25.80 -25.38 0.14
CA LEU A 93 26.39 -24.02 0.29
C LEU A 93 26.82 -23.69 1.73
N ARG A 94 26.60 -24.59 2.70
CA ARG A 94 26.83 -24.35 4.14
C ARG A 94 28.28 -24.54 4.60
N TYR A 95 29.22 -24.84 3.69
CA TYR A 95 30.54 -25.39 4.05
C TYR A 95 31.71 -24.38 4.11
N TYR A 96 31.49 -23.07 3.99
CA TYR A 96 32.63 -22.13 3.87
C TYR A 96 32.91 -21.22 5.07
N GLU A 97 32.08 -21.20 6.12
CA GLU A 97 32.27 -20.27 7.25
C GLU A 97 32.77 -20.92 8.55
N SER A 98 33.51 -22.03 8.47
CA SER A 98 34.10 -22.68 9.67
C SER A 98 35.63 -22.67 9.68
N LYS A 99 36.27 -21.67 9.06
CA LYS A 99 37.72 -21.48 9.13
C LYS A 99 38.14 -20.02 9.25
N ARG A 100 37.57 -19.26 10.18
CA ARG A 100 38.18 -18.01 10.64
C ARG A 100 37.80 -17.66 12.08
N GLU A 101 38.16 -18.48 13.05
CA GLU A 101 38.44 -17.99 14.40
C GLU A 101 39.66 -18.73 14.97
N HIS A 102 40.54 -17.96 15.61
CA HIS A 102 41.91 -18.25 16.06
C HIS A 102 42.00 -19.25 17.22
#